data_AF-A0A2G5R1A7-F1
#
_entry.id   AF-A0A2G5R1A7-F1
#
_cell.length_a   1.000
_cell.length_b   1.000
_cell.length_c   1.000
_cell.angle_alpha   90.00
_cell.angle_beta   90.00
_cell.angle_gamma   90.00
#
_symmetry.space_group_name_H-M   'P 1'
#
loop_
_entity.id
_entity.type
_entity.pdbx_description
1 polymer ?
#
loop_
_entity_poly.entity_id
_entity_poly.type
_entity_poly.pdbx_seq_one_letter_code
_entity_poly.pdbx_strand_id
1 'polypeptide(L)'
;MSKLVSRVAAIAALALAATPIIGLTAAHAEEPTARIAVGDLKLSNPADARQFAKRVDMAARKACDAYGNRAIANRACVADFKTDVRDALSEQQMAELRTANRAGARVALASN
;
A
#
# COMPACT_ATOMS: atom_id res chain seq x y z
N MET A 1 -10.74 -1.22 36.76
CA MET A 1 -10.20 -2.43 36.10
C MET A 1 -10.88 -2.56 34.75
N SER A 2 -10.06 -2.78 33.71
CA SER A 2 -10.36 -2.76 32.28
C SER A 2 -11.59 -3.56 31.84
N LYS A 3 -12.21 -3.15 30.72
CA LYS A 3 -12.01 -3.80 29.40
C LYS A 3 -12.85 -3.11 28.31
N LEU A 4 -12.14 -2.42 27.42
CA LEU A 4 -12.55 -2.10 26.06
C LEU A 4 -12.72 -3.39 25.26
N VAL A 5 -13.83 -3.59 24.54
CA VAL A 5 -13.85 -4.45 23.36
C VAL A 5 -14.77 -3.85 22.30
N SER A 6 -14.14 -3.20 21.31
CA SER A 6 -14.71 -2.89 20.00
C SER A 6 -15.35 -4.13 19.38
N ARG A 7 -16.57 -3.98 18.88
CA ARG A 7 -17.15 -4.90 17.88
C ARG A 7 -17.49 -4.07 16.65
N VAL A 8 -16.54 -3.98 15.73
CA VAL A 8 -16.79 -3.50 14.37
C VAL A 8 -17.40 -4.67 13.61
N ALA A 9 -18.70 -4.57 13.31
CA ALA A 9 -19.39 -5.50 12.44
C ALA A 9 -19.22 -5.02 10.99
N ALA A 10 -18.54 -5.84 10.19
CA ALA A 10 -18.51 -5.74 8.75
C ALA A 10 -19.91 -6.03 8.18
N ILE A 11 -20.33 -5.27 7.17
CA ILE A 11 -21.47 -5.63 6.32
C ILE A 11 -21.07 -5.43 4.87
N ALA A 12 -21.18 -6.52 4.11
CA ALA A 12 -20.98 -6.61 2.67
C ALA A 12 -22.14 -5.97 1.90
N ALA A 13 -21.83 -5.34 0.76
CA ALA A 13 -22.78 -5.03 -0.29
C ALA A 13 -22.07 -5.31 -1.62
N LEU A 14 -22.37 -6.45 -2.26
CA LEU A 14 -23.43 -6.65 -3.26
C LEU A 14 -22.90 -6.45 -4.68
N ALA A 15 -22.95 -7.57 -5.40
CA ALA A 15 -22.67 -7.77 -6.81
C ALA A 15 -23.25 -6.71 -7.75
N LEU A 16 -22.46 -6.33 -8.75
CA LEU A 16 -22.95 -5.92 -10.06
C LEU A 16 -22.09 -6.60 -11.14
N ALA A 17 -22.46 -7.83 -11.47
CA ALA A 17 -22.15 -8.41 -12.77
C ALA A 17 -23.26 -7.96 -13.74
N ALA A 18 -22.94 -7.00 -14.61
CA ALA A 18 -23.73 -6.70 -15.79
C ALA A 18 -22.76 -6.16 -16.85
N THR A 19 -22.37 -7.01 -17.78
CA THR A 19 -21.65 -6.66 -19.00
C THR A 19 -22.58 -5.93 -19.96
N PRO A 20 -22.12 -4.84 -20.59
CA PRO A 20 -22.53 -4.54 -21.96
C PRO A 20 -21.33 -4.55 -22.92
N ILE A 21 -21.67 -4.95 -24.14
CA ILE A 21 -20.82 -5.28 -25.28
C ILE A 21 -20.42 -4.01 -26.03
N ILE A 22 -19.13 -3.89 -26.35
CA ILE A 22 -18.46 -3.16 -27.46
C ILE A 22 -18.91 -1.72 -27.73
N GLY A 23 -18.02 -0.79 -27.39
CA GLY A 23 -17.88 0.52 -28.04
C GLY A 23 -16.50 1.07 -27.72
N LEU A 24 -15.68 1.33 -28.74
CA LEU A 24 -14.32 1.86 -28.56
C LEU A 24 -14.34 3.19 -27.81
N THR A 25 -14.03 3.15 -26.52
CA THR A 25 -13.39 4.25 -25.81
C THR A 25 -12.31 3.60 -24.98
N ALA A 26 -11.07 4.02 -25.22
CA ALA A 26 -9.85 3.61 -24.52
C ALA A 26 -10.13 2.74 -23.30
N ALA A 27 -9.83 1.44 -23.43
CA ALA A 27 -9.54 0.64 -22.26
C ALA A 27 -8.43 1.40 -21.54
N HIS A 28 -8.81 2.23 -20.57
CA HIS A 28 -8.07 2.36 -19.33
C HIS A 28 -8.00 0.92 -18.84
N ALA A 29 -7.04 0.17 -19.37
CA ALA A 29 -6.58 -1.08 -18.80
C ALA A 29 -6.49 -0.75 -17.32
N GLU A 30 -7.34 -1.40 -16.51
CA GLU A 30 -7.35 -1.22 -15.06
C GLU A 30 -5.90 -1.15 -14.62
N GLU A 31 -5.40 0.06 -14.36
CA GLU A 31 -4.03 0.24 -13.91
C GLU A 31 -3.95 -0.65 -12.68
N PRO A 32 -3.02 -1.62 -12.62
CA PRO A 32 -3.03 -2.60 -11.54
C PRO A 32 -3.07 -1.88 -10.20
N THR A 33 -4.25 -1.78 -9.59
CA THR A 33 -4.41 -0.98 -8.38
C THR A 33 -3.86 -1.78 -7.22
N ALA A 34 -2.61 -1.49 -6.86
CA ALA A 34 -1.95 -2.11 -5.74
C ALA A 34 -2.60 -1.64 -4.42
N ARG A 35 -3.53 -2.42 -3.89
CA ARG A 35 -4.19 -2.11 -2.62
C ARG A 35 -3.31 -2.57 -1.46
N ILE A 36 -2.85 -1.63 -0.65
CA ILE A 36 -2.07 -1.90 0.57
C ILE A 36 -2.97 -1.62 1.77
N ALA A 37 -3.34 -2.65 2.51
CA ALA A 37 -4.10 -2.48 3.75
C ALA A 37 -3.21 -1.82 4.82
N VAL A 38 -3.68 -0.69 5.36
CA VAL A 38 -3.03 0.08 6.43
C VAL A 38 -3.87 0.11 7.70
N GLY A 39 -5.20 0.04 7.58
CA GLY A 39 -6.11 0.20 8.73
C GLY A 39 -6.02 -0.90 9.79
N ASP A 40 -5.41 -2.03 9.48
CA ASP A 40 -5.14 -3.12 10.42
C ASP A 40 -3.79 -2.98 11.15
N LEU A 41 -2.97 -1.99 10.79
CA LEU A 41 -1.63 -1.78 11.34
C LEU A 41 -1.58 -0.50 12.16
N LYS A 42 -0.92 -0.56 13.32
CA LYS A 42 -0.60 0.64 14.08
C LYS A 42 0.78 1.14 13.68
N LEU A 43 0.86 2.11 12.77
CA LEU A 43 2.12 2.57 12.17
C LEU A 43 3.10 3.18 13.17
N SER A 44 2.65 3.57 14.37
CA SER A 44 3.50 3.98 15.48
C SER A 44 4.22 2.83 16.20
N ASN A 45 3.75 1.59 16.02
CA ASN A 45 4.42 0.39 16.52
C ASN A 45 5.50 -0.06 15.53
N PRO A 46 6.74 -0.32 15.98
CA PRO A 46 7.84 -0.68 15.07
C PRO A 46 7.72 -2.07 14.42
N ALA A 47 6.95 -3.01 15.00
CA ALA A 47 6.66 -4.28 14.36
C ALA A 47 5.66 -4.10 13.20
N ASP A 48 4.58 -3.37 13.44
CA ASP A 48 3.54 -3.11 12.44
C ASP A 48 4.05 -2.22 11.30
N ALA A 49 4.88 -1.22 11.60
CA ALA A 49 5.54 -0.41 10.58
C ALA A 49 6.43 -1.27 9.65
N ARG A 50 7.15 -2.25 10.21
CA ARG A 50 7.92 -3.21 9.40
C ARG A 50 7.01 -4.12 8.57
N GLN A 51 5.86 -4.51 9.10
CA GLN A 51 4.87 -5.27 8.34
C GLN A 51 4.30 -4.45 7.18
N PHE A 52 4.01 -3.17 7.41
CA PHE A 52 3.61 -2.24 6.36
C PHE A 52 4.68 -2.15 5.27
N ALA A 53 5.95 -1.94 5.65
CA ALA A 53 7.06 -1.89 4.70
C ALA A 53 7.16 -3.14 3.83
N LYS A 54 7.00 -4.34 4.44
CA LYS A 54 6.97 -5.61 3.69
C LYS A 54 5.82 -5.66 2.69
N ARG A 55 4.63 -5.16 3.05
CA ARG A 55 3.47 -5.12 2.14
C ARG A 55 3.74 -4.18 0.96
N VAL A 56 4.34 -3.02 1.22
CA VAL A 56 4.76 -2.07 0.20
C VAL A 56 5.78 -2.73 -0.74
N ASP A 57 6.81 -3.40 -0.22
CA ASP A 57 7.82 -4.07 -1.05
C ASP A 57 7.24 -5.18 -1.91
N MET A 58 6.30 -5.98 -1.37
CA MET A 58 5.60 -7.03 -2.11
C MET A 58 4.73 -6.44 -3.23
N ALA A 59 4.00 -5.36 -2.92
CA ALA A 59 3.18 -4.65 -3.89
C ALA A 59 4.02 -4.03 -5.02
N ALA A 60 5.14 -3.38 -4.66
CA ALA A 60 6.07 -2.78 -5.60
C ALA A 60 6.67 -3.84 -6.54
N ARG A 61 7.09 -4.99 -6.00
CA ARG A 61 7.61 -6.10 -6.82
C ARG A 61 6.57 -6.61 -7.81
N LYS A 62 5.31 -6.76 -7.37
CA LYS A 62 4.22 -7.21 -8.24
C LYS A 62 3.88 -6.18 -9.32
N ALA A 63 3.86 -4.89 -8.98
CA ALA A 63 3.60 -3.80 -9.92
C ALA A 63 4.74 -3.65 -10.95
N CYS A 64 5.98 -3.80 -10.50
CA CYS A 64 7.17 -3.64 -11.32
C CYS A 64 7.65 -4.93 -12.01
N ASP A 65 6.89 -6.03 -11.90
CA ASP A 65 7.25 -7.33 -12.49
C ASP A 65 7.31 -7.26 -14.02
N ALA A 66 6.53 -6.36 -14.63
CA ALA A 66 6.54 -6.10 -16.08
C ALA A 66 7.91 -5.69 -16.64
N TYR A 67 8.80 -5.16 -15.79
CA TYR A 67 10.17 -4.79 -16.19
C TYR A 67 11.14 -5.98 -16.23
N GLY A 68 10.75 -7.16 -15.73
CA GLY A 68 11.50 -8.41 -15.82
C GLY A 68 12.96 -8.28 -15.38
N ASN A 69 13.88 -8.70 -16.25
CA ASN A 69 15.33 -8.68 -16.02
C ASN A 69 15.99 -7.28 -16.16
N ARG A 70 15.23 -6.23 -16.48
CA ARG A 70 15.75 -4.86 -16.58
C ARG A 70 15.95 -4.27 -15.18
N ALA A 71 17.04 -4.67 -14.53
CA ALA A 71 17.31 -4.33 -13.13
C ALA A 71 17.25 -2.83 -12.83
N ILE A 72 17.72 -1.96 -13.73
CA ILE A 72 17.68 -0.50 -13.55
C ILE A 72 16.23 0.01 -13.63
N ALA A 73 15.47 -0.40 -14.65
CA ALA A 73 14.07 0.02 -14.81
C ALA A 73 13.18 -0.51 -13.68
N ASN A 74 13.41 -1.75 -13.24
CA ASN A 74 12.70 -2.33 -12.09
C ASN A 74 13.01 -1.56 -10.80
N ARG A 75 14.27 -1.18 -10.57
CA ARG A 75 14.64 -0.36 -9.40
C ARG A 75 14.00 1.03 -9.43
N ALA A 76 13.98 1.68 -10.60
CA ALA A 76 13.31 2.97 -10.78
C ALA A 76 11.81 2.85 -10.47
N CYS A 77 11.13 1.86 -11.07
CA CYS A 77 9.72 1.59 -10.79
C CYS A 77 9.44 1.34 -9.30
N VAL A 78 10.30 0.58 -8.61
CA VAL A 78 10.12 0.34 -7.16
C VAL A 78 10.33 1.64 -6.36
N ALA A 79 11.26 2.51 -6.76
CA ALA A 79 11.47 3.79 -6.09
C ALA A 79 10.28 4.75 -6.29
N ASP A 80 9.77 4.83 -7.53
CA ASP A 80 8.58 5.64 -7.87
C ASP A 80 7.36 5.11 -7.11
N PHE A 81 7.12 3.80 -7.12
CA PHE A 81 6.02 3.18 -6.38
C PHE A 81 6.03 3.53 -4.88
N LYS A 82 7.21 3.49 -4.25
CA LYS A 82 7.29 3.83 -2.82
C LYS A 82 7.08 5.34 -2.58
N THR A 83 7.46 6.18 -3.53
CA THR A 83 7.16 7.63 -3.53
C THR A 83 5.64 7.85 -3.60
N ASP A 84 4.95 7.16 -4.50
CA ASP A 84 3.49 7.22 -4.60
C ASP A 84 2.81 6.76 -3.30
N VAL A 85 3.32 5.68 -2.69
CA VAL A 85 2.83 5.21 -1.39
C VAL A 85 3.03 6.27 -0.31
N ARG A 86 4.20 6.92 -0.26
CA ARG A 86 4.46 8.00 0.70
C ARG A 86 3.47 9.15 0.51
N ASP A 87 3.20 9.52 -0.73
CA ASP A 87 2.32 10.65 -1.06
C ASP A 87 0.84 10.30 -0.85
N ALA A 88 0.47 9.02 -0.90
CA ALA A 88 -0.86 8.51 -0.56
C ALA A 88 -1.12 8.41 0.96
N LEU A 89 -0.08 8.46 1.80
CA LEU A 89 -0.24 8.42 3.25
C LEU A 89 -0.69 9.79 3.79
N SER A 90 -1.60 9.77 4.76
CA SER A 90 -1.96 10.98 5.50
C SER A 90 -0.79 11.50 6.34
N GLU A 91 -0.82 12.80 6.69
CA GLU A 91 0.19 13.41 7.55
C GLU A 91 0.33 12.70 8.90
N GLN A 92 -0.79 12.23 9.46
CA GLN A 92 -0.80 11.48 10.72
C GLN A 92 -0.07 10.13 10.56
N GLN A 93 -0.36 9.37 9.50
CA GLN A 93 0.32 8.09 9.24
C GLN A 93 1.82 8.28 9.02
N MET A 94 2.20 9.38 8.36
CA MET A 94 3.60 9.76 8.21
C MET A 94 4.26 10.10 9.56
N ALA A 95 3.58 10.81 10.45
CA ALA A 95 4.07 11.09 11.80
C ALA A 95 4.21 9.81 12.66
N GLU A 96 3.27 8.88 12.52
CA GLU A 96 3.32 7.58 13.17
C GLU A 96 4.53 6.75 12.68
N LEU A 97 4.77 6.67 11.37
CA LEU A 97 5.94 6.00 10.80
C LEU A 97 7.26 6.62 11.29
N ARG A 98 7.34 7.96 11.39
CA ARG A 98 8.51 8.64 11.96
C ARG A 98 8.75 8.21 13.41
N THR A 99 7.68 8.03 14.19
CA THR A 99 7.74 7.57 15.57
C THR A 99 8.25 6.12 15.64
N ALA A 100 7.71 5.23 14.81
CA ALA A 100 8.19 3.86 14.71
C ALA A 100 9.66 3.78 14.24
N ASN A 101 10.09 4.66 13.34
CA ASN A 101 11.48 4.74 12.90
C ASN A 101 12.43 5.16 14.02
N ARG A 102 12.04 6.12 14.86
CA ARG A 102 12.79 6.47 16.08
C ARG A 102 12.87 5.29 17.05
N ALA A 103 11.85 4.44 17.09
CA ALA A 103 11.81 3.20 17.86
C ALA A 103 12.51 2.00 17.18
N GLY A 104 13.17 2.20 16.02
CA GLY A 104 13.98 1.17 15.36
C GLY A 104 13.31 0.39 14.22
N ALA A 105 12.15 0.82 13.72
CA ALA A 105 11.48 0.16 12.59
C ALA A 105 12.27 0.19 11.27
N ARG A 106 13.04 1.27 11.05
CA ARG A 106 13.87 1.50 9.84
C ARG A 106 13.11 1.32 8.51
N VAL A 107 11.89 1.84 8.43
CA VAL A 107 11.05 1.88 7.23
C VAL A 107 11.47 3.05 6.35
N ALA A 108 11.92 2.75 5.12
CA ALA A 108 12.25 3.72 4.09
C ALA A 108 11.27 3.58 2.91
N LEU A 109 10.39 4.57 2.75
CA LEU A 109 9.43 4.66 1.64
C LEU A 109 9.97 5.52 0.48
N ALA A 110 11.08 6.20 0.63
CA ALA A 110 11.86 6.78 -0.47
C ALA A 110 13.15 7.30 0.15
N SER A 111 14.26 7.14 -0.56
CA SER A 111 15.44 7.96 -0.29
C SER A 111 15.22 9.28 -1.03
N ASN A 112 15.31 10.41 -0.34
CA ASN A 112 15.69 11.65 -1.03
C ASN A 112 17.14 11.52 -1.48
#